data_AF-A0A514ZUW8-F1
#
_entry.id   AF-A0A514ZUW8-F1
#
_cell.length_a   1.000
_cell.length_b   1.000
_cell.length_c   1.000
_cell.angle_alpha   90.00
_cell.angle_beta   90.00
_cell.angle_gamma   90.00
#
_symmetry.space_group_name_H-M   'P 1'
#
loop_
_entity.id
_entity.type
_entity.pdbx_description
1 polymer ?
#
loop_
_entity_poly.entity_id
_entity_poly.type
_entity_poly.pdbx_seq_one_letter_code
_entity_poly.pdbx_strand_id
1 'polypeptide(L)'
;MATYRLAFIFCLGVLAAHGQVIVNPDGTHSVQHGSVIVNPNGTHSTVHGSVIVNPDGTHSTRHGSVLVNPNGTHSTIHSMGNGSIIVNPDGTHSVVPDSSAVNAYETAKRTARPRSSRKKDN
;
A
#
# COMPACT_ATOMS: atom_id res chain seq x y z
N MET A 1 -43.51 28.55 -25.27
CA MET A 1 -42.62 27.38 -25.42
C MET A 1 -41.48 27.56 -24.43
N ALA A 2 -41.49 26.80 -23.32
CA ALA A 2 -40.49 26.94 -22.25
C ALA A 2 -39.33 25.99 -22.50
N THR A 3 -38.12 26.53 -22.66
CA THR A 3 -36.89 25.79 -22.90
C THR A 3 -36.22 25.44 -21.57
N TYR A 4 -36.21 24.16 -21.21
CA TYR A 4 -35.46 23.66 -20.04
C TYR A 4 -34.02 23.34 -20.44
N ARG A 5 -33.05 24.08 -19.90
CA ARG A 5 -31.62 23.80 -20.09
C ARG A 5 -31.18 22.78 -19.04
N LEU A 6 -30.87 21.56 -19.49
CA LEU A 6 -30.35 20.49 -18.65
C LEU A 6 -28.88 20.82 -18.29
N ALA A 7 -28.65 21.27 -17.07
CA ALA A 7 -27.29 21.47 -16.56
C ALA A 7 -26.71 20.12 -16.12
N PHE A 8 -25.79 19.56 -16.92
CA PHE A 8 -24.96 18.43 -16.50
C PHE A 8 -23.89 18.94 -15.52
N ILE A 9 -24.16 18.83 -14.21
CA ILE A 9 -23.15 19.05 -13.19
C ILE A 9 -22.23 17.81 -13.19
N PHE A 10 -21.07 17.93 -13.85
CA PHE A 10 -20.01 16.94 -13.78
C PHE A 10 -19.27 17.11 -12.44
N CYS A 11 -19.75 16.44 -11.40
CA CYS A 11 -19.02 16.35 -10.14
C CYS A 11 -17.83 15.39 -10.36
N LEU A 12 -16.69 15.95 -10.75
CA LEU A 12 -15.42 15.21 -10.83
C LEU A 12 -14.97 14.91 -9.39
N GLY A 13 -15.46 13.80 -8.84
CA GLY A 13 -14.92 13.24 -7.61
C GLY A 13 -13.47 12.85 -7.87
N VAL A 14 -12.53 13.56 -7.27
CA VAL A 14 -11.12 13.16 -7.27
C VAL A 14 -11.04 11.86 -6.47
N LEU A 15 -10.94 10.73 -7.17
CA LEU A 15 -10.65 9.45 -6.56
C LEU A 15 -9.19 9.51 -6.08
N ALA A 16 -8.98 9.70 -4.78
CA ALA A 16 -7.66 9.62 -4.20
C ALA A 16 -7.17 8.17 -4.32
N ALA A 17 -6.32 7.91 -5.32
CA ALA A 17 -5.72 6.61 -5.51
C ALA A 17 -4.56 6.46 -4.53
N HIS A 18 -4.85 5.92 -3.35
CA HIS A 18 -3.84 5.65 -2.34
C HIS A 18 -3.08 4.38 -2.73
N GLY A 19 -1.81 4.53 -3.10
CA GLY A 19 -0.90 3.40 -3.22
C GLY A 19 -0.54 2.83 -1.85
N GLN A 20 -0.53 1.51 -1.73
CA GLN A 20 -0.08 0.80 -0.53
C GLN A 20 1.42 0.52 -0.64
N VAL A 21 2.18 0.86 0.41
CA VAL A 21 3.60 0.53 0.49
C VAL A 21 3.76 -0.85 1.13
N ILE A 22 4.68 -1.64 0.60
CA ILE A 22 5.10 -2.94 1.14
C ILE A 22 6.57 -2.78 1.52
N VAL A 23 6.89 -3.02 2.79
CA VAL A 23 8.26 -3.02 3.30
C VAL A 23 8.76 -4.46 3.26
N ASN A 24 9.80 -4.69 2.47
CA ASN A 24 10.39 -6.01 2.28
C ASN A 24 11.37 -6.35 3.42
N PRO A 25 11.71 -7.63 3.61
CA PRO A 25 12.56 -8.04 4.71
C PRO A 25 13.99 -7.50 4.61
N ASP A 26 14.45 -7.21 3.40
CA ASP A 26 15.75 -6.59 3.11
C ASP A 26 15.75 -5.06 3.29
N GLY A 27 14.63 -4.47 3.74
CA GLY A 27 14.45 -3.03 3.93
C GLY A 27 14.14 -2.27 2.64
N THR A 28 14.06 -2.94 1.49
CA THR A 28 13.56 -2.33 0.27
C THR A 28 12.06 -2.14 0.31
N HIS A 29 11.52 -1.34 -0.62
CA HIS A 29 10.11 -1.00 -0.64
C HIS A 29 9.51 -1.29 -2.00
N SER A 30 8.31 -1.87 -1.99
CA SER A 30 7.45 -2.00 -3.17
C SER A 30 6.20 -1.16 -2.99
N VAL A 31 5.56 -0.75 -4.08
CA VAL A 31 4.33 0.04 -4.04
C VAL A 31 3.27 -0.65 -4.87
N GLN A 32 2.15 -1.00 -4.23
CA GLN A 32 0.96 -1.46 -4.92
C GLN A 32 0.03 -0.29 -5.19
N HIS A 33 -0.31 -0.08 -6.46
CA HIS A 33 -1.28 0.91 -6.90
C HIS A 33 -2.31 0.23 -7.82
N GLY A 34 -3.51 0.01 -7.29
CA GLY A 34 -4.54 -0.78 -7.97
C GLY A 34 -4.06 -2.21 -8.22
N SER A 35 -4.08 -2.63 -9.49
CA SER A 35 -3.60 -3.94 -9.93
C SER A 35 -2.11 -4.00 -10.24
N VAL A 36 -1.35 -2.91 -10.08
CA VAL A 36 0.09 -2.90 -10.39
C VAL A 36 0.89 -2.85 -9.09
N ILE A 37 1.93 -3.68 -9.01
CA ILE A 37 2.94 -3.64 -7.96
C ILE A 37 4.25 -3.20 -8.61
N VAL A 38 4.84 -2.12 -8.11
CA VAL A 38 6.17 -1.65 -8.52
C VAL A 38 7.18 -2.26 -7.54
N ASN A 39 8.08 -3.07 -8.07
CA ASN A 39 9.12 -3.75 -7.29
C ASN A 39 10.31 -2.81 -7.04
N PRO A 40 11.18 -3.12 -6.06
CA PRO A 40 12.28 -2.24 -5.68
C PRO A 40 13.30 -2.02 -6.80
N ASN A 41 13.43 -3.00 -7.71
CA ASN A 41 14.30 -2.94 -8.87
C ASN A 41 13.66 -2.21 -10.08
N GLY A 42 12.49 -1.58 -9.91
CA GLY A 42 11.78 -0.86 -10.96
C GLY A 42 10.96 -1.73 -11.92
N THR A 43 10.97 -3.05 -11.74
CA THR A 43 10.08 -3.93 -12.50
C THR A 43 8.65 -3.87 -11.98
N HIS A 44 7.70 -4.37 -12.79
CA HIS A 44 6.28 -4.36 -12.44
C HIS A 44 5.70 -5.77 -12.39
N SER A 45 4.90 -6.03 -11.36
CA SER A 45 4.01 -7.19 -11.28
C SER A 45 2.57 -6.72 -11.45
N THR A 46 1.68 -7.59 -11.93
CA THR A 46 0.24 -7.27 -12.04
C THR A 46 -0.62 -8.25 -11.25
N VAL A 47 -1.72 -7.78 -10.69
CA VAL A 47 -2.67 -8.56 -9.91
C VAL A 47 -3.96 -8.72 -10.71
N HIS A 48 -4.35 -9.97 -10.97
CA HIS A 48 -5.58 -10.34 -11.66
C HIS A 48 -6.37 -11.35 -10.83
N GLY A 49 -7.38 -10.87 -10.10
CA GLY A 49 -8.12 -11.70 -9.15
C GLY A 49 -7.21 -12.22 -8.04
N SER A 50 -7.10 -13.55 -7.92
CA SER A 50 -6.18 -14.20 -6.98
C SER A 50 -4.76 -14.38 -7.52
N VAL A 51 -4.50 -14.08 -8.79
CA VAL A 51 -3.22 -14.34 -9.46
C VAL A 51 -2.37 -13.08 -9.46
N ILE A 52 -1.08 -13.23 -9.18
CA ILE A 52 -0.06 -12.20 -9.36
C ILE A 52 0.87 -12.66 -10.48
N VAL A 53 0.97 -11.88 -11.55
CA VAL A 53 1.92 -12.09 -12.63
C VAL A 53 3.20 -11.34 -12.28
N ASN A 54 4.30 -12.07 -12.12
CA ASN A 54 5.59 -11.53 -11.75
C ASN A 54 6.31 -10.96 -12.98
N PRO A 55 7.37 -10.14 -12.79
CA PRO A 55 8.07 -9.50 -13.89
C PRO A 55 8.73 -10.46 -14.88
N ASP A 56 9.07 -11.66 -14.42
CA ASP A 56 9.66 -12.74 -15.21
C ASP A 56 8.60 -13.62 -15.92
N GLY A 57 7.33 -13.26 -15.83
CA GLY A 57 6.20 -14.02 -16.40
C GLY A 57 5.76 -15.22 -15.58
N THR A 58 6.40 -15.49 -14.43
CA THR A 58 5.91 -16.50 -13.50
C THR A 58 4.67 -16.02 -12.75
N HIS A 59 3.96 -16.95 -12.10
CA HIS A 59 2.68 -16.65 -11.44
C HIS A 59 2.73 -17.06 -9.97
N SER A 60 2.25 -16.17 -9.12
CA SER A 60 1.92 -16.47 -7.72
C SER A 60 0.39 -16.47 -7.55
N THR A 61 -0.14 -17.20 -6.59
CA THR A 61 -1.60 -17.24 -6.33
C THR A 61 -1.93 -17.02 -4.86
N ARG A 62 -2.94 -16.20 -4.59
CA ARG A 62 -3.44 -15.95 -3.23
C ARG A 62 -4.71 -16.76 -2.97
N HIS A 63 -4.68 -17.56 -1.92
CA HIS A 63 -5.84 -18.29 -1.40
C HIS A 63 -6.06 -17.92 0.07
N GLY A 64 -7.02 -17.04 0.33
CA GLY A 64 -7.24 -16.50 1.68
C GLY A 64 -5.99 -15.79 2.20
N SER A 65 -5.48 -16.25 3.35
CA SER A 65 -4.25 -15.76 3.97
C SER A 65 -2.98 -16.40 3.42
N VAL A 66 -3.05 -17.34 2.47
CA VAL A 66 -1.87 -18.01 1.91
C VAL A 66 -1.54 -17.43 0.54
N LEU A 67 -0.26 -17.16 0.31
CA LEU A 67 0.30 -16.83 -0.99
C LEU A 67 1.18 -17.99 -1.46
N VAL A 68 0.85 -18.62 -2.57
CA VAL A 68 1.67 -19.62 -3.25
C VAL A 68 2.62 -18.91 -4.19
N ASN A 69 3.92 -19.10 -3.97
CA ASN A 69 4.98 -18.54 -4.79
C ASN A 69 5.21 -19.42 -6.04
N PRO A 70 5.87 -18.89 -7.09
CA PRO A 70 6.06 -19.62 -8.33
C PRO A 70 6.85 -20.92 -8.20
N ASN A 71 7.76 -20.98 -7.22
CA ASN A 71 8.55 -22.16 -6.90
C ASN A 71 7.80 -23.18 -6.02
N GLY A 72 6.50 -22.99 -5.78
CA GLY A 72 5.65 -23.87 -4.97
C GLY A 72 5.76 -23.66 -3.45
N THR A 73 6.62 -22.76 -2.99
CA THR A 73 6.66 -22.39 -1.56
C THR A 73 5.45 -21.51 -1.18
N HIS A 74 5.20 -21.36 0.13
CA HIS A 74 4.06 -20.59 0.62
C HIS A 74 4.48 -19.49 1.60
N SER A 75 3.89 -18.31 1.43
CA SER A 75 3.91 -17.22 2.40
C SER A 75 2.55 -17.11 3.11
N THR A 76 2.52 -16.63 4.34
CA THR A 76 1.29 -16.45 5.13
C THR A 76 1.05 -14.99 5.47
N ILE A 77 -0.18 -14.51 5.31
CA ILE A 77 -0.59 -13.14 5.55
C ILE A 77 -1.37 -13.08 6.86
N HIS A 78 -0.87 -12.30 7.80
CA HIS A 78 -1.51 -12.01 9.08
C HIS A 78 -2.04 -10.58 9.04
N SER A 79 -3.36 -10.43 8.91
CA SER A 79 -4.01 -9.13 9.00
C SER A 79 -4.10 -8.66 10.45
N MET A 80 -3.68 -7.43 10.68
CA MET A 80 -3.67 -6.74 11.96
C MET A 80 -4.54 -5.50 11.85
N GLY A 81 -5.06 -4.99 12.96
CA GLY A 81 -5.98 -3.84 12.93
C GLY A 81 -5.41 -2.58 12.27
N ASN A 82 -4.08 -2.47 12.13
CA ASN A 82 -3.36 -1.34 11.57
C ASN A 82 -2.49 -1.68 10.33
N GLY A 83 -2.70 -2.84 9.70
CA GLY A 83 -1.89 -3.30 8.57
C GLY A 83 -1.89 -4.82 8.40
N SER A 84 -0.84 -5.36 7.79
CA SER A 84 -0.64 -6.81 7.69
C SER A 84 0.84 -7.17 7.71
N ILE A 85 1.15 -8.37 8.19
CA ILE A 85 2.49 -8.96 8.10
C ILE A 85 2.43 -10.15 7.14
N ILE A 86 3.38 -10.22 6.23
CA ILE A 86 3.56 -11.37 5.33
C ILE A 86 4.77 -12.15 5.85
N VAL A 87 4.57 -13.40 6.24
CA VAL A 87 5.61 -14.35 6.61
C VAL A 87 6.06 -15.07 5.35
N ASN A 88 7.33 -14.96 5.01
CA ASN A 88 7.93 -15.59 3.84
C ASN A 88 8.33 -17.05 4.14
N PRO A 89 8.54 -17.88 3.10
CA PRO A 89 8.88 -19.29 3.28
C PRO A 89 10.21 -19.52 4.00
N ASP A 90 11.13 -18.55 3.93
CA ASP A 90 12.43 -18.57 4.60
C ASP A 90 12.35 -18.09 6.07
N GLY A 91 11.15 -17.77 6.57
CA GLY A 91 10.92 -17.27 7.92
C GLY A 91 11.13 -15.76 8.07
N THR A 92 11.51 -15.05 7.02
CA THR A 92 11.56 -13.58 7.05
C THR A 92 10.15 -12.98 6.97
N HIS A 93 10.03 -11.67 7.19
CA HIS A 93 8.72 -11.00 7.21
C HIS A 93 8.73 -9.67 6.46
N SER A 94 7.65 -9.41 5.72
CA SER A 94 7.35 -8.12 5.11
C SER A 94 6.20 -7.43 5.85
N VAL A 95 6.23 -6.10 5.94
CA VAL A 95 5.18 -5.31 6.61
C VAL A 95 4.42 -4.50 5.58
N VAL A 96 3.09 -4.57 5.66
CA VAL A 96 2.16 -3.83 4.81
C VAL A 96 1.34 -2.91 5.72
N PRO A 97 1.81 -1.68 6.01
CA PRO A 97 1.08 -0.75 6.85
C PRO A 97 -0.20 -0.26 6.17
N ASP A 98 -1.22 0.02 6.96
CA ASP A 98 -2.38 0.76 6.47
C ASP A 98 -2.14 2.28 6.50
N SER A 99 -2.97 3.02 5.76
CA SER A 99 -2.86 4.47 5.66
C SER A 99 -3.14 5.19 6.99
N SER A 100 -3.92 4.59 7.89
CA SER A 100 -4.25 5.17 9.19
C SER A 100 -3.05 5.13 10.15
N ALA A 101 -2.29 4.03 10.13
CA ALA A 101 -1.08 3.84 10.89
C ALA A 101 0.00 4.84 10.46
N VAL A 102 0.16 5.02 9.15
CA VAL A 102 1.11 5.98 8.58
C VAL A 102 0.74 7.42 8.98
N ASN A 103 -0.54 7.79 8.86
CA ASN A 103 -1.01 9.13 9.23
C ASN A 103 -0.88 9.40 10.73
N ALA A 104 -1.14 8.40 11.58
CA ALA A 104 -0.96 8.52 13.03
C ALA A 104 0.51 8.75 13.39
N TYR A 105 1.43 8.02 12.76
CA TYR A 105 2.87 8.21 12.95
C TYR A 105 3.34 9.61 12.52
N GLU A 106 2.95 10.07 11.34
CA GLU A 106 3.33 11.41 10.86
C GLU A 106 2.76 12.53 11.74
N THR A 107 1.52 12.38 12.21
CA THR A 107 0.90 13.29 13.17
C THR A 107 1.67 13.33 14.49
N ALA A 108 1.97 12.16 15.07
CA ALA A 108 2.71 12.04 16.32
C ALA A 108 4.11 12.66 16.22
N LYS A 109 4.81 12.44 15.12
CA LYS A 109 6.13 13.03 14.85
C LYS A 109 6.09 14.55 14.75
N ARG A 110 5.02 15.12 14.20
CA ARG A 110 4.81 16.58 14.15
C ARG A 110 4.52 17.18 15.52
N THR A 111 3.70 16.51 16.34
CA THR A 111 3.33 17.00 17.67
C THR A 111 4.42 16.78 18.72
N ALA A 112 5.30 15.80 18.52
CA ALA A 112 6.43 15.50 19.41
C ALA A 112 7.64 16.44 19.21
N ARG A 113 7.67 17.27 18.15
CA ARG A 113 8.71 18.31 18.03
C ARG A 113 8.54 19.32 19.17
N PRO A 114 9.58 19.58 20.00
CA PRO A 114 9.48 20.60 21.03
C PRO A 114 9.17 21.93 20.35
N ARG A 115 8.09 22.60 20.78
CA ARG A 115 7.81 23.96 20.36
C ARG A 115 9.01 24.80 20.77
N SER A 116 9.80 25.26 19.79
CA SER A 116 10.84 26.26 20.02
C SER A 116 10.21 27.40 20.81
N SER A 117 10.59 27.51 22.09
CA SER A 117 10.16 28.60 22.94
C SER A 117 10.78 29.86 22.36
N ARG A 118 9.98 30.66 21.65
CA ARG A 118 10.35 32.01 21.23
C ARG A 118 10.70 32.78 22.51
N LYS A 119 11.99 32.90 22.79
CA LYS A 119 12.51 33.76 23.87
C LYS A 119 12.01 35.17 23.55
N LYS A 120 11.14 35.72 24.41
CA LYS A 120 10.80 37.15 24.34
C LYS A 120 12.03 37.87 24.85
N ASP A 121 12.80 38.42 23.91
CA ASP A 121 13.82 39.40 24.25
C ASP A 121 13.09 40.63 24.80
N ASN A 122 13.50 41.05 25.99
CA ASN A 122 12.95 42.16 26.76
C ASN A 122 13.86 43.37 26.65
#